data_AF-A0A1S8BI36-F1
#
_entry.id   AF-A0A1S8BI36-F1
#
_cell.length_a   1.000
_cell.length_b   1.000
_cell.length_c   1.000
_cell.angle_alpha   90.00
_cell.angle_beta   90.00
_cell.angle_gamma   90.00
#
_symmetry.space_group_name_H-M   'P 1'
#
loop_
_entity.id
_entity.type
_entity.pdbx_description
1 polymer ?
#
loop_
_entity_poly.entity_id
_entity_poly.type
_entity_poly.pdbx_seq_one_letter_code
_entity_poly.pdbx_strand_id
1 'polypeptide(L)'
;VSYIERNTKVRTAATTQYNATWGLGRISHRQKGTSDYVYDGSAGDGTCSFIIDTGIYTDHPEFEGRATFLEDFSGENKKVDGNGHGTHVAGTVGSKSYGVAKKTSLFAVKVLGADGSGDSSGVLKGIEFAAMNATARQKAGQCTKGSVANMSLGGAYNKAQKDAVKAAIKTGLFMAVAAGNDGLPTLFFSPANEETACTVGATDKNDQLASFSNWGSLVDILAPGVDIVSTWNDGKTNSISGTSMATPHITGLGAYLLGLEKRRDPQALCARIQDLSTKKKVTNIKPLTKNYLAFNGISS
;
A
#
# COMPACT_ATOMS: atom_id res chain seq x y z
N VAL A 1 -36.88 33.22 5.15
CA VAL A 1 -35.63 32.45 4.95
C VAL A 1 -35.98 31.25 4.07
N SER A 2 -35.57 31.31 2.80
CA SER A 2 -35.70 30.20 1.85
C SER A 2 -34.82 29.04 2.31
N TYR A 3 -35.30 27.82 2.09
CA TYR A 3 -34.73 26.54 2.51
C TYR A 3 -33.18 26.46 2.57
N ILE A 4 -32.69 25.75 3.60
CA ILE A 4 -31.30 25.28 3.67
C ILE A 4 -31.25 23.94 2.94
N GLU A 5 -30.65 23.92 1.75
CA GLU A 5 -30.36 22.68 1.04
C GLU A 5 -29.13 22.03 1.68
N ARG A 6 -29.29 20.82 2.24
CA ARG A 6 -28.13 20.02 2.67
C ARG A 6 -27.33 19.66 1.43
N ASN A 7 -26.09 20.14 1.39
CA ASN A 7 -25.10 19.88 0.35
C ASN A 7 -25.07 18.37 -0.01
N THR A 8 -25.65 18.02 -1.15
CA THR A 8 -25.74 16.64 -1.62
C THR A 8 -24.58 16.42 -2.59
N LYS A 9 -23.60 15.60 -2.17
CA LYS A 9 -22.49 15.22 -3.04
C LYS A 9 -23.03 14.30 -4.14
N VAL A 10 -23.09 14.80 -5.36
CA VAL A 10 -23.21 13.98 -6.58
C VAL A 10 -21.99 13.05 -6.61
N ARG A 11 -22.21 11.74 -6.59
CA ARG A 11 -21.16 10.73 -6.74
C ARG A 11 -21.32 10.03 -8.09
N THR A 12 -20.22 9.85 -8.80
CA THR A 12 -20.08 8.97 -9.95
C THR A 12 -20.52 7.55 -9.59
N ALA A 13 -21.09 6.82 -10.55
CA ALA A 13 -21.62 5.47 -10.34
C ALA A 13 -20.51 4.54 -9.85
N ALA A 14 -20.73 3.89 -8.71
CA ALA A 14 -19.83 2.88 -8.17
C ALA A 14 -19.70 1.70 -9.15
N THR A 15 -18.50 1.15 -9.28
CA THR A 15 -18.20 -0.05 -10.06
C THR A 15 -18.03 -1.23 -9.11
N THR A 16 -18.55 -2.39 -9.48
CA THR A 16 -18.38 -3.64 -8.74
C THR A 16 -17.57 -4.63 -9.57
N GLN A 17 -16.47 -5.13 -8.99
CA GLN A 17 -15.82 -6.35 -9.45
C GLN A 17 -16.36 -7.52 -8.63
N TYR A 18 -17.15 -8.37 -9.28
CA TYR A 18 -17.63 -9.61 -8.66
C TYR A 18 -16.49 -10.62 -8.50
N ASN A 19 -16.56 -11.45 -7.45
CA ASN A 19 -15.58 -12.52 -7.20
C ASN A 19 -14.12 -12.01 -7.16
N ALA A 20 -13.88 -10.85 -6.56
CA ALA A 20 -12.53 -10.36 -6.33
C ALA A 20 -11.84 -11.18 -5.22
N THR A 21 -10.59 -10.85 -4.89
CA THR A 21 -9.94 -11.46 -3.72
C THR A 21 -10.61 -10.99 -2.43
N TRP A 22 -10.57 -11.83 -1.39
CA TRP A 22 -11.21 -11.50 -0.11
C TRP A 22 -10.71 -10.17 0.46
N GLY A 23 -9.44 -9.83 0.25
CA GLY A 23 -8.84 -8.58 0.72
C GLY A 23 -9.49 -7.36 0.07
N LEU A 24 -9.69 -7.39 -1.26
CA LEU A 24 -10.39 -6.32 -1.98
C LEU A 24 -11.85 -6.20 -1.51
N GLY A 25 -12.55 -7.33 -1.38
CA GLY A 25 -13.91 -7.35 -0.83
C GLY A 25 -13.96 -6.72 0.58
N ARG A 26 -12.99 -7.07 1.43
CA ARG A 26 -12.94 -6.60 2.81
C ARG A 26 -12.71 -5.09 2.94
N ILE A 27 -11.86 -4.49 2.11
CA ILE A 27 -11.60 -3.04 2.17
C ILE A 27 -12.71 -2.19 1.56
N SER A 28 -13.70 -2.78 0.88
CA SER A 28 -14.85 -2.07 0.33
C SER A 28 -16.14 -2.28 1.12
N HIS A 29 -16.11 -3.10 2.18
CA HIS A 29 -17.28 -3.42 2.99
C HIS A 29 -17.01 -3.27 4.50
N ARG A 30 -18.07 -2.93 5.25
CA ARG A 30 -17.99 -2.84 6.72
C ARG A 30 -18.04 -4.20 7.41
N GLN A 31 -18.69 -5.18 6.78
CA GLN A 31 -18.77 -6.56 7.26
C GLN A 31 -17.92 -7.47 6.36
N LYS A 32 -17.37 -8.53 6.95
CA LYS A 32 -16.72 -9.62 6.22
C LYS A 32 -17.77 -10.52 5.52
N GLY A 33 -17.31 -11.40 4.64
CA GLY A 33 -18.14 -12.45 4.02
C GLY A 33 -18.50 -12.22 2.56
N THR A 34 -18.14 -11.06 1.99
CA THR A 34 -18.23 -10.80 0.55
C THR A 34 -16.84 -10.71 -0.07
N SER A 35 -16.73 -11.20 -1.30
CA SER A 35 -15.57 -11.05 -2.18
C SER A 35 -15.77 -9.97 -3.23
N ASP A 36 -16.93 -9.30 -3.27
CA ASP A 36 -17.18 -8.26 -4.26
C ASP A 36 -16.42 -7.00 -3.88
N TYR A 37 -15.67 -6.44 -4.83
CA TYR A 37 -14.95 -5.19 -4.63
C TYR A 37 -15.71 -4.03 -5.25
N VAL A 38 -16.22 -3.14 -4.40
CA VAL A 38 -16.94 -1.93 -4.84
C VAL A 38 -16.01 -0.73 -4.75
N TYR A 39 -15.84 0.00 -5.85
CA TYR A 39 -14.91 1.13 -5.95
C TYR A 39 -15.41 2.19 -6.94
N ASP A 40 -14.93 3.43 -6.80
CA ASP A 40 -15.21 4.49 -7.77
C ASP A 40 -14.40 4.32 -9.07
N GLY A 41 -14.99 4.66 -10.21
CA GLY A 41 -14.39 4.51 -11.54
C GLY A 41 -13.10 5.31 -11.79
N SER A 42 -12.78 6.30 -10.95
CA SER A 42 -11.47 6.97 -10.93
C SER A 42 -10.33 6.00 -10.68
N ALA A 43 -10.52 5.02 -9.79
CA ALA A 43 -9.61 3.88 -9.56
C ALA A 43 -8.10 4.24 -9.43
N GLY A 44 -7.75 5.42 -8.92
CA GLY A 44 -6.36 5.89 -8.81
C GLY A 44 -5.75 6.43 -10.10
N ASP A 45 -6.57 6.79 -11.09
CA ASP A 45 -6.09 7.45 -12.31
C ASP A 45 -5.35 8.76 -11.97
N GLY A 46 -4.23 9.01 -12.66
CA GLY A 46 -3.36 10.18 -12.43
C GLY A 46 -2.47 10.11 -11.18
N THR A 47 -2.45 8.98 -10.44
CA THR A 47 -1.49 8.75 -9.35
C THR A 47 -0.31 7.89 -9.76
N CYS A 48 0.78 8.02 -9.02
CA CYS A 48 1.98 7.21 -9.17
C CYS A 48 2.25 6.40 -7.91
N SER A 49 2.47 5.09 -8.08
CA SER A 49 2.71 4.16 -6.98
C SER A 49 4.10 3.54 -7.12
N PHE A 50 5.01 3.90 -6.22
CA PHE A 50 6.37 3.38 -6.16
C PHE A 50 6.42 2.10 -5.33
N ILE A 51 7.04 1.06 -5.86
CA ILE A 51 7.21 -0.23 -5.19
C ILE A 51 8.69 -0.39 -4.87
N ILE A 52 9.03 -0.16 -3.60
CA ILE A 52 10.41 -0.27 -3.09
C ILE A 52 10.57 -1.69 -2.54
N ASP A 53 11.05 -2.61 -3.38
CA ASP A 53 11.01 -4.06 -3.11
C ASP A 53 12.06 -4.84 -3.95
N THR A 54 11.76 -6.07 -4.34
CA THR A 54 12.58 -6.98 -5.17
C THR A 54 12.51 -6.69 -6.68
N GLY A 55 11.67 -5.73 -7.09
CA GLY A 55 11.41 -5.35 -8.47
C GLY A 55 9.93 -5.53 -8.85
N ILE A 56 9.62 -5.42 -10.14
CA ILE A 56 8.31 -5.81 -10.70
C ILE A 56 8.57 -6.52 -12.02
N TYR A 57 7.89 -7.63 -12.29
CA TYR A 57 7.77 -8.18 -13.64
C TYR A 57 6.79 -7.32 -14.45
N THR A 58 7.31 -6.30 -15.14
CA THR A 58 6.48 -5.25 -15.76
C THR A 58 5.64 -5.73 -16.93
N ASP A 59 6.04 -6.82 -17.58
CA ASP A 59 5.34 -7.40 -18.72
C ASP A 59 4.17 -8.32 -18.30
N HIS A 60 3.92 -8.45 -17.00
CA HIS A 60 2.77 -9.21 -16.52
C HIS A 60 1.46 -8.60 -17.09
N PRO A 61 0.60 -9.39 -17.75
CA PRO A 61 -0.61 -8.88 -18.41
C PRO A 61 -1.57 -8.10 -17.50
N GLU A 62 -1.53 -8.39 -16.20
CA GLU A 62 -2.33 -7.74 -15.15
C GLU A 62 -2.00 -6.28 -14.92
N PHE A 63 -0.82 -5.80 -15.36
CA PHE A 63 -0.45 -4.39 -15.28
C PHE A 63 -0.88 -3.58 -16.49
N GLU A 64 -1.28 -4.22 -17.60
CA GLU A 64 -1.79 -3.54 -18.80
C GLU A 64 -0.87 -2.40 -19.30
N GLY A 65 0.46 -2.61 -19.19
CA GLY A 65 1.49 -1.63 -19.58
C GLY A 65 1.66 -0.45 -18.61
N ARG A 66 0.97 -0.42 -17.46
CA ARG A 66 1.06 0.66 -16.45
C ARG A 66 2.24 0.52 -15.49
N ALA A 67 2.99 -0.58 -15.55
CA ALA A 67 4.17 -0.81 -14.73
C ALA A 67 5.45 -0.45 -15.49
N THR A 68 6.38 0.23 -14.81
CA THR A 68 7.69 0.60 -15.38
C THR A 68 8.79 0.31 -14.36
N PHE A 69 9.86 -0.34 -14.82
CA PHE A 69 11.03 -0.60 -13.99
C PHE A 69 11.96 0.63 -14.03
N LEU A 70 12.18 1.28 -12.89
CA LEU A 70 13.00 2.50 -12.86
C LEU A 70 14.47 2.18 -12.65
N GLU A 71 14.82 1.61 -11.50
CA GLU A 71 16.21 1.39 -11.14
C GLU A 71 16.41 0.23 -10.18
N ASP A 72 17.63 -0.32 -10.20
CA ASP A 72 18.10 -1.37 -9.31
C ASP A 72 19.21 -0.86 -8.37
N PHE A 73 18.97 -1.00 -7.07
CA PHE A 73 19.88 -0.69 -5.96
C PHE A 73 20.20 -1.92 -5.10
N SER A 74 19.78 -3.12 -5.51
CA SER A 74 20.08 -4.38 -4.82
C SER A 74 21.53 -4.85 -5.00
N GLY A 75 22.22 -4.33 -6.01
CA GLY A 75 23.56 -4.76 -6.40
C GLY A 75 23.59 -5.86 -7.48
N GLU A 76 22.44 -6.44 -7.84
CA GLU A 76 22.36 -7.45 -8.91
C GLU A 76 22.55 -6.84 -10.31
N ASN A 77 22.32 -5.54 -10.47
CA ASN A 77 22.35 -4.79 -11.73
C ASN A 77 21.41 -5.40 -12.80
N LYS A 78 20.23 -5.85 -12.37
CA LYS A 78 19.22 -6.47 -13.24
C LYS A 78 17.86 -5.85 -12.97
N LYS A 79 17.25 -5.29 -14.03
CA LYS A 79 15.90 -4.72 -13.99
C LYS A 79 14.83 -5.80 -14.13
N VAL A 80 14.87 -6.80 -13.24
CA VAL A 80 13.93 -7.92 -13.18
C VAL A 80 13.60 -8.25 -11.73
N ASP A 81 12.37 -8.67 -11.49
CA ASP A 81 11.99 -9.30 -10.22
C ASP A 81 12.37 -10.79 -10.24
N GLY A 82 13.50 -11.12 -9.62
CA GLY A 82 13.98 -12.49 -9.48
C GLY A 82 13.32 -13.27 -8.33
N ASN A 83 12.51 -12.63 -7.50
CA ASN A 83 11.93 -13.23 -6.30
C ASN A 83 10.41 -13.48 -6.45
N GLY A 84 9.67 -12.47 -6.91
CA GLY A 84 8.21 -12.48 -7.04
C GLY A 84 7.48 -11.63 -6.00
N HIS A 85 8.09 -11.38 -4.84
CA HIS A 85 7.49 -10.59 -3.76
C HIS A 85 7.11 -9.16 -4.22
N GLY A 86 7.99 -8.51 -4.98
CA GLY A 86 7.79 -7.15 -5.48
C GLY A 86 6.67 -7.08 -6.51
N THR A 87 6.61 -8.07 -7.40
CA THR A 87 5.49 -8.24 -8.34
C THR A 87 4.18 -8.48 -7.59
N HIS A 88 4.19 -9.25 -6.50
CA HIS A 88 2.99 -9.55 -5.70
C HIS A 88 2.42 -8.30 -5.03
N VAL A 89 3.26 -7.52 -4.35
CA VAL A 89 2.81 -6.29 -3.71
C VAL A 89 2.38 -5.25 -4.75
N ALA A 90 3.08 -5.13 -5.88
CA ALA A 90 2.68 -4.27 -7.00
C ALA A 90 1.29 -4.64 -7.54
N GLY A 91 1.02 -5.94 -7.67
CA GLY A 91 -0.29 -6.44 -8.07
C GLY A 91 -1.40 -6.02 -7.12
N THR A 92 -1.16 -6.12 -5.81
CA THR A 92 -2.13 -5.72 -4.79
C THR A 92 -2.36 -4.20 -4.79
N VAL A 93 -1.34 -3.41 -5.12
CA VAL A 93 -1.50 -1.96 -5.29
C VAL A 93 -2.40 -1.64 -6.50
N GLY A 94 -2.09 -2.18 -7.68
CA GLY A 94 -2.63 -1.63 -8.93
C GLY A 94 -2.79 -2.57 -10.11
N SER A 95 -2.74 -3.89 -9.95
CA SER A 95 -3.14 -4.79 -11.04
C SER A 95 -4.64 -4.65 -11.39
N LYS A 96 -5.00 -5.07 -12.60
CA LYS A 96 -6.39 -5.07 -13.07
C LYS A 96 -7.31 -5.88 -12.16
N SER A 97 -6.95 -7.10 -11.83
CA SER A 97 -7.81 -8.07 -11.16
C SER A 97 -7.60 -8.10 -9.65
N TYR A 98 -6.35 -7.90 -9.18
CA TYR A 98 -5.96 -8.04 -7.77
C TYR A 98 -5.67 -6.69 -7.09
N GLY A 99 -5.67 -5.59 -7.85
CA GLY A 99 -5.29 -4.27 -7.35
C GLY A 99 -6.42 -3.46 -6.75
N VAL A 100 -6.08 -2.65 -5.75
CA VAL A 100 -6.98 -1.64 -5.15
C VAL A 100 -7.16 -0.44 -6.08
N ALA A 101 -6.06 0.15 -6.57
CA ALA A 101 -6.04 1.32 -7.46
C ALA A 101 -5.74 0.89 -8.90
N LYS A 102 -6.76 0.35 -9.58
CA LYS A 102 -6.63 -0.33 -10.88
C LYS A 102 -6.15 0.56 -12.04
N LYS A 103 -6.06 1.87 -11.87
CA LYS A 103 -5.59 2.83 -12.88
C LYS A 103 -4.34 3.61 -12.45
N THR A 104 -3.73 3.30 -11.30
CA THR A 104 -2.46 3.92 -10.92
C THR A 104 -1.33 3.46 -11.86
N SER A 105 -0.36 4.34 -12.11
CA SER A 105 0.93 3.97 -12.66
C SER A 105 1.80 3.32 -11.58
N LEU A 106 2.53 2.26 -11.93
CA LEU A 106 3.37 1.48 -11.01
C LEU A 106 4.84 1.65 -11.38
N PHE A 107 5.69 1.91 -10.39
CA PHE A 107 7.12 2.14 -10.60
C PHE A 107 7.97 1.23 -9.73
N ALA A 108 8.74 0.35 -10.34
CA ALA A 108 9.64 -0.54 -9.61
C ALA A 108 10.91 0.20 -9.20
N VAL A 109 11.23 0.15 -7.90
CA VAL A 109 12.50 0.58 -7.33
C VAL A 109 13.06 -0.64 -6.60
N LYS A 110 13.95 -1.36 -7.25
CA LYS A 110 14.48 -2.62 -6.70
C LYS A 110 15.56 -2.29 -5.68
N VAL A 111 15.40 -2.75 -4.45
CA VAL A 111 16.37 -2.62 -3.36
C VAL A 111 16.71 -3.97 -2.71
N LEU A 112 15.98 -5.02 -3.07
CA LEU A 112 16.19 -6.40 -2.63
C LEU A 112 16.52 -7.29 -3.84
N GLY A 113 17.42 -8.24 -3.64
CA GLY A 113 17.83 -9.23 -4.64
C GLY A 113 16.82 -10.35 -4.84
N ALA A 114 17.16 -11.34 -5.68
CA ALA A 114 16.31 -12.50 -5.94
C ALA A 114 16.06 -13.38 -4.70
N ASP A 115 16.95 -13.32 -3.70
CA ASP A 115 16.82 -13.99 -2.41
C ASP A 115 15.91 -13.23 -1.41
N GLY A 116 15.41 -12.05 -1.78
CA GLY A 116 14.58 -11.21 -0.92
C GLY A 116 15.38 -10.38 0.10
N SER A 117 16.71 -10.37 0.03
CA SER A 117 17.58 -9.61 0.92
C SER A 117 18.21 -8.41 0.23
N GLY A 118 18.67 -7.43 0.98
CA GLY A 118 19.36 -6.27 0.43
C GLY A 118 20.09 -5.46 1.49
N ASP A 119 21.15 -4.78 1.06
CA ASP A 119 21.95 -3.95 1.94
C ASP A 119 21.21 -2.70 2.37
N SER A 120 21.44 -2.27 3.62
CA SER A 120 20.87 -1.02 4.13
C SER A 120 21.20 0.17 3.23
N SER A 121 22.40 0.23 2.64
CA SER A 121 22.80 1.31 1.73
C SER A 121 21.97 1.34 0.44
N GLY A 122 21.67 0.17 -0.14
CA GLY A 122 20.80 0.03 -1.31
C GLY A 122 19.38 0.45 -1.02
N VAL A 123 18.84 0.03 0.14
CA VAL A 123 17.51 0.45 0.61
C VAL A 123 17.42 1.96 0.78
N LEU A 124 18.41 2.60 1.43
CA LEU A 124 18.45 4.05 1.60
C LEU A 124 18.46 4.80 0.26
N LYS A 125 19.30 4.37 -0.68
CA LYS A 125 19.37 4.94 -2.04
C LYS A 125 18.05 4.79 -2.79
N GLY A 126 17.39 3.63 -2.66
CA GLY A 126 16.09 3.40 -3.28
C GLY A 126 14.99 4.31 -2.72
N ILE A 127 14.95 4.55 -1.41
CA ILE A 127 14.01 5.48 -0.78
C ILE A 127 14.24 6.91 -1.30
N GLU A 128 15.50 7.36 -1.30
CA GLU A 128 15.87 8.68 -1.80
C GLU A 128 15.49 8.85 -3.27
N PHE A 129 15.84 7.86 -4.10
CA PHE A 129 15.52 7.85 -5.52
C PHE A 129 14.01 7.91 -5.77
N ALA A 130 13.21 7.11 -5.06
CA ALA A 130 11.75 7.13 -5.19
C ALA A 130 11.17 8.52 -4.87
N ALA A 131 11.64 9.15 -3.79
CA ALA A 131 11.19 10.49 -3.38
C ALA A 131 11.56 11.58 -4.40
N MET A 132 12.78 11.56 -4.93
CA MET A 132 13.23 12.49 -5.96
C MET A 132 12.49 12.27 -7.28
N ASN A 133 12.32 11.00 -7.68
CA ASN A 133 11.61 10.64 -8.90
C ASN A 133 10.13 11.04 -8.82
N ALA A 134 9.47 10.79 -7.69
CA ALA A 134 8.09 11.24 -7.44
C ALA A 134 7.95 12.77 -7.61
N THR A 135 8.90 13.54 -7.06
CA THR A 135 8.93 15.01 -7.19
C THR A 135 9.13 15.44 -8.65
N ALA A 136 10.04 14.80 -9.37
CA ALA A 136 10.29 15.11 -10.77
C ALA A 136 9.07 14.81 -11.66
N ARG A 137 8.43 13.64 -11.47
CA ARG A 137 7.23 13.25 -12.21
C ARG A 137 6.03 14.13 -11.89
N GLN A 138 5.92 14.60 -10.65
CA GLN A 138 4.92 15.60 -10.27
C GLN A 138 5.09 16.89 -11.08
N LYS A 139 6.32 17.41 -11.16
CA LYS A 139 6.65 18.64 -11.91
C LYS A 139 6.42 18.46 -13.41
N ALA A 140 6.66 17.25 -13.93
CA ALA A 140 6.43 16.90 -15.32
C ALA A 140 4.94 16.60 -15.66
N GLY A 141 4.01 16.74 -14.69
CA GLY A 141 2.59 16.49 -14.93
C GLY A 141 2.21 15.01 -15.10
N GLN A 142 3.05 14.08 -14.68
CA GLN A 142 2.81 12.63 -14.81
C GLN A 142 2.08 12.03 -13.59
N CYS A 143 2.23 12.65 -12.42
CA CYS A 143 1.60 12.22 -11.15
C CYS A 143 0.66 13.32 -10.63
N THR A 144 -0.27 13.80 -11.47
CA THR A 144 -1.06 15.01 -11.20
C THR A 144 -1.87 14.94 -9.90
N LYS A 145 -2.29 13.73 -9.50
CA LYS A 145 -3.07 13.49 -8.27
C LYS A 145 -2.21 13.21 -7.04
N GLY A 146 -0.92 12.90 -7.23
CA GLY A 146 0.04 12.66 -6.16
C GLY A 146 0.74 11.30 -6.29
N SER A 147 1.64 11.04 -5.35
CA SER A 147 2.50 9.86 -5.35
C SER A 147 2.42 9.13 -4.01
N VAL A 148 2.37 7.81 -4.08
CA VAL A 148 2.41 6.89 -2.94
C VAL A 148 3.56 5.90 -3.12
N ALA A 149 4.05 5.33 -2.03
CA ALA A 149 5.09 4.32 -2.04
C ALA A 149 4.74 3.18 -1.08
N ASN A 150 4.95 1.96 -1.56
CA ASN A 150 4.85 0.73 -0.81
C ASN A 150 6.26 0.29 -0.41
N MET A 151 6.48 0.12 0.90
CA MET A 151 7.73 -0.42 1.42
C MET A 151 7.41 -1.64 2.29
N SER A 152 7.30 -2.79 1.62
CA SER A 152 6.94 -4.08 2.21
C SER A 152 8.17 -4.85 2.68
N LEU A 153 9.05 -4.13 3.37
CA LEU A 153 10.30 -4.64 3.91
C LEU A 153 10.58 -3.91 5.23
N GLY A 154 11.38 -4.55 6.06
CA GLY A 154 11.78 -4.00 7.34
C GLY A 154 12.73 -4.96 8.04
N GLY A 155 13.27 -4.50 9.15
CA GLY A 155 14.15 -5.30 10.00
C GLY A 155 14.26 -4.69 11.38
N ALA A 156 15.25 -5.14 12.14
CA ALA A 156 15.59 -4.54 13.42
C ALA A 156 15.80 -3.03 13.29
N TYR A 157 15.61 -2.32 14.41
CA TYR A 157 15.74 -0.87 14.50
C TYR A 157 16.95 -0.33 13.72
N ASN A 158 16.69 0.58 12.79
CA ASN A 158 17.70 1.23 11.97
C ASN A 158 17.37 2.72 11.84
N LYS A 159 18.13 3.55 12.54
CA LYS A 159 17.93 5.01 12.56
C LYS A 159 18.03 5.63 11.17
N ALA A 160 18.99 5.19 10.35
CA ALA A 160 19.17 5.75 9.01
C ALA A 160 17.96 5.45 8.12
N GLN A 161 17.42 4.24 8.19
CA GLN A 161 16.23 3.85 7.43
C GLN A 161 14.99 4.63 7.88
N LYS A 162 14.81 4.80 9.20
CA LYS A 162 13.77 5.65 9.79
C LYS A 162 13.86 7.08 9.28
N ASP A 163 15.05 7.69 9.35
CA ASP A 163 15.29 9.07 8.90
C ASP A 163 15.08 9.23 7.38
N ALA A 164 15.45 8.23 6.57
CA ALA A 164 15.24 8.25 5.12
C ALA A 164 13.75 8.23 4.76
N VAL A 165 12.93 7.39 5.42
CA VAL A 165 11.48 7.39 5.23
C VAL A 165 10.88 8.73 5.64
N LYS A 166 11.30 9.29 6.78
CA LYS A 166 10.89 10.63 7.21
C LYS A 166 11.24 11.71 6.18
N ALA A 167 12.43 11.65 5.60
CA ALA A 167 12.87 12.58 4.57
C ALA A 167 12.05 12.43 3.28
N ALA A 168 11.75 11.21 2.84
CA ALA A 168 10.89 10.94 1.70
C ALA A 168 9.47 11.51 1.90
N ILE A 169 8.89 11.36 3.09
CA ILE A 169 7.57 11.91 3.41
C ILE A 169 7.53 13.43 3.30
N LYS A 170 8.61 14.12 3.71
CA LYS A 170 8.72 15.59 3.60
C LYS A 170 8.72 16.09 2.16
N THR A 171 9.03 15.26 1.16
CA THR A 171 8.91 15.66 -0.26
C THR A 171 7.48 15.59 -0.78
N GLY A 172 6.55 15.07 0.03
CA GLY A 172 5.15 14.84 -0.34
C GLY A 172 4.88 13.43 -0.85
N LEU A 173 5.83 12.50 -0.76
CA LEU A 173 5.62 11.08 -1.05
C LEU A 173 4.93 10.39 0.13
N PHE A 174 3.73 9.87 -0.06
CA PHE A 174 3.09 9.05 0.96
C PHE A 174 3.80 7.69 1.09
N MET A 175 4.21 7.33 2.30
CA MET A 175 4.93 6.07 2.57
C MET A 175 4.06 5.15 3.42
N ALA A 176 3.59 4.04 2.84
CA ALA A 176 3.03 2.93 3.60
C ALA A 176 4.13 1.90 3.87
N VAL A 177 4.27 1.50 5.14
CA VAL A 177 5.34 0.61 5.60
C VAL A 177 4.76 -0.59 6.34
N ALA A 178 5.37 -1.76 6.15
CA ALA A 178 4.98 -2.98 6.85
C ALA A 178 5.31 -2.89 8.34
N ALA A 179 4.38 -3.30 9.22
CA ALA A 179 4.62 -3.31 10.67
C ALA A 179 5.69 -4.35 11.10
N GLY A 180 5.89 -5.40 10.31
CA GLY A 180 6.77 -6.55 10.59
C GLY A 180 5.98 -7.80 11.01
N ASN A 181 6.67 -8.95 11.01
CA ASN A 181 6.04 -10.28 11.02
C ASN A 181 6.48 -11.16 12.21
N ASP A 182 6.90 -10.54 13.31
CA ASP A 182 7.52 -11.23 14.44
C ASP A 182 6.55 -11.44 15.62
N GLY A 183 5.32 -10.90 15.54
CA GLY A 183 4.37 -10.89 16.64
C GLY A 183 4.85 -10.03 17.83
N LEU A 184 5.74 -9.07 17.57
CA LEU A 184 6.42 -8.23 18.56
C LEU A 184 5.98 -6.76 18.49
N PRO A 185 6.33 -5.94 19.51
CA PRO A 185 6.10 -4.49 19.44
C PRO A 185 6.81 -3.85 18.25
N THR A 186 6.07 -3.12 17.41
CA THR A 186 6.57 -2.43 16.21
C THR A 186 7.70 -1.44 16.48
N LEU A 187 7.82 -0.92 17.71
CA LEU A 187 8.85 0.06 18.09
C LEU A 187 10.29 -0.43 17.87
N PHE A 188 10.50 -1.76 17.85
CA PHE A 188 11.80 -2.38 17.65
C PHE A 188 12.20 -2.54 16.17
N PHE A 189 11.32 -2.15 15.24
CA PHE A 189 11.48 -2.40 13.81
C PHE A 189 11.49 -1.11 13.00
N SER A 190 12.37 -1.05 11.99
CA SER A 190 12.44 0.06 11.04
C SER A 190 12.13 -0.44 9.62
N PRO A 191 11.47 0.40 8.79
CA PRO A 191 11.01 1.77 9.06
C PRO A 191 9.67 1.85 9.82
N ALA A 192 9.11 0.72 10.26
CA ALA A 192 7.80 0.62 10.90
C ALA A 192 7.58 1.55 12.11
N ASN A 193 8.67 1.96 12.76
CA ASN A 193 8.67 2.88 13.90
C ASN A 193 8.85 4.37 13.53
N GLU A 194 8.75 4.75 12.25
CA GLU A 194 8.71 6.14 11.81
C GLU A 194 7.30 6.70 11.94
N GLU A 195 7.09 7.60 12.90
CA GLU A 195 5.78 8.13 13.29
C GLU A 195 5.05 8.90 12.18
N THR A 196 5.78 9.39 11.19
CA THR A 196 5.19 10.13 10.06
C THR A 196 4.77 9.23 8.90
N ALA A 197 5.21 7.97 8.87
CA ALA A 197 4.79 6.97 7.90
C ALA A 197 3.38 6.44 8.23
N CYS A 198 2.78 5.71 7.30
CA CYS A 198 1.53 4.99 7.57
C CYS A 198 1.86 3.51 7.80
N THR A 199 2.01 3.11 9.06
CA THR A 199 2.45 1.74 9.40
C THR A 199 1.29 0.75 9.42
N VAL A 200 1.45 -0.38 8.74
CA VAL A 200 0.36 -1.30 8.41
C VAL A 200 0.52 -2.67 9.05
N GLY A 201 -0.44 -3.04 9.91
CA GLY A 201 -0.57 -4.39 10.45
C GLY A 201 -1.46 -5.31 9.60
N ALA A 202 -1.35 -6.63 9.81
CA ALA A 202 -2.02 -7.64 8.99
C ALA A 202 -3.22 -8.27 9.70
N THR A 203 -4.28 -8.53 8.93
CA THR A 203 -5.48 -9.26 9.36
C THR A 203 -5.78 -10.43 8.45
N ASP A 204 -6.54 -11.40 8.96
CA ASP A 204 -7.09 -12.50 8.18
C ASP A 204 -8.53 -12.22 7.71
N LYS A 205 -9.06 -13.12 6.88
CA LYS A 205 -10.45 -13.05 6.36
C LYS A 205 -11.54 -13.11 7.42
N ASN A 206 -11.19 -13.52 8.64
CA ASN A 206 -12.11 -13.65 9.76
C ASN A 206 -12.14 -12.41 10.64
N ASP A 207 -11.48 -11.32 10.24
CA ASP A 207 -11.24 -10.12 11.04
C ASP A 207 -10.43 -10.44 12.31
N GLN A 208 -9.45 -11.34 12.25
CA GLN A 208 -8.48 -11.53 13.33
C GLN A 208 -7.18 -10.81 13.00
N LEU A 209 -6.52 -10.23 14.01
CA LEU A 209 -5.13 -9.83 13.86
C LEU A 209 -4.29 -11.07 13.54
N ALA A 210 -3.51 -11.02 12.46
CA ALA A 210 -2.65 -12.13 12.09
C ALA A 210 -1.64 -12.41 13.21
N SER A 211 -1.40 -13.68 13.53
CA SER A 211 -0.55 -14.07 14.67
C SER A 211 0.88 -13.52 14.56
N PHE A 212 1.39 -13.39 13.34
CA PHE A 212 2.69 -12.83 13.03
C PHE A 212 2.72 -11.30 13.03
N SER A 213 1.57 -10.60 12.94
CA SER A 213 1.58 -9.14 12.80
C SER A 213 2.20 -8.49 14.03
N ASN A 214 3.23 -7.67 13.81
CA ASN A 214 3.70 -6.75 14.83
C ASN A 214 2.59 -5.75 15.22
N TRP A 215 2.73 -5.20 16.41
CA TRP A 215 1.66 -4.47 17.10
C TRP A 215 2.17 -3.29 17.94
N GLY A 216 1.25 -2.44 18.41
CA GLY A 216 1.55 -1.33 19.31
C GLY A 216 1.02 0.02 18.79
N SER A 217 1.32 1.08 19.53
CA SER A 217 0.82 2.44 19.27
C SER A 217 1.29 3.04 17.94
N LEU A 218 2.37 2.51 17.37
CA LEU A 218 2.92 2.93 16.08
C LEU A 218 2.25 2.23 14.89
N VAL A 219 1.34 1.26 15.11
CA VAL A 219 0.51 0.72 14.03
C VAL A 219 -0.67 1.65 13.77
N ASP A 220 -0.73 2.20 12.57
CA ASP A 220 -1.72 3.19 12.17
C ASP A 220 -3.02 2.59 11.69
N ILE A 221 -2.92 1.48 10.96
CA ILE A 221 -4.03 0.86 10.26
C ILE A 221 -3.77 -0.64 10.10
N LEU A 222 -4.83 -1.42 10.08
CA LEU A 222 -4.82 -2.84 9.79
C LEU A 222 -5.41 -3.07 8.40
N ALA A 223 -4.85 -4.00 7.65
CA ALA A 223 -5.35 -4.36 6.32
C ALA A 223 -5.26 -5.88 6.09
N PRO A 224 -5.93 -6.41 5.05
CA PRO A 224 -5.83 -7.81 4.66
C PRO A 224 -4.39 -8.24 4.39
N GLY A 225 -3.88 -9.25 5.10
CA GLY A 225 -2.50 -9.69 4.98
C GLY A 225 -2.28 -11.19 5.09
N VAL A 226 -3.32 -12.00 5.22
CA VAL A 226 -3.23 -13.47 5.25
C VAL A 226 -3.88 -14.05 4.00
N ASP A 227 -3.21 -14.98 3.32
CA ASP A 227 -3.69 -15.64 2.10
C ASP A 227 -4.15 -14.62 1.04
N ILE A 228 -3.28 -13.67 0.72
CA ILE A 228 -3.54 -12.64 -0.27
C ILE A 228 -3.06 -13.14 -1.63
N VAL A 229 -4.02 -13.30 -2.55
CA VAL A 229 -3.76 -13.63 -3.95
C VAL A 229 -3.39 -12.38 -4.72
N SER A 230 -2.29 -12.41 -5.46
CA SER A 230 -1.85 -11.34 -6.36
C SER A 230 -0.92 -11.88 -7.45
N THR A 231 -0.47 -11.00 -8.35
CA THR A 231 0.47 -11.30 -9.45
C THR A 231 1.80 -11.87 -8.97
N TRP A 232 2.49 -12.61 -9.82
CA TRP A 232 3.79 -13.21 -9.53
C TRP A 232 4.77 -13.03 -10.72
N ASN A 233 6.07 -13.21 -10.49
CA ASN A 233 7.10 -12.89 -11.50
C ASN A 233 7.19 -13.86 -12.68
N ASP A 234 6.44 -14.97 -12.67
CA ASP A 234 6.34 -15.92 -13.79
C ASP A 234 5.11 -15.65 -14.69
N GLY A 235 4.43 -14.51 -14.49
CA GLY A 235 3.22 -14.12 -15.21
C GLY A 235 1.93 -14.77 -14.68
N LYS A 236 2.01 -15.54 -13.58
CA LYS A 236 0.86 -16.14 -12.89
C LYS A 236 0.54 -15.38 -11.61
N THR A 237 -0.15 -16.03 -10.69
CA THR A 237 -0.51 -15.49 -9.39
C THR A 237 0.01 -16.37 -8.27
N ASN A 238 0.21 -15.79 -7.10
CA ASN A 238 0.57 -16.53 -5.90
C ASN A 238 -0.26 -16.05 -4.69
N SER A 239 -0.44 -16.93 -3.70
CA SER A 239 -1.11 -16.62 -2.43
C SER A 239 -0.11 -16.67 -1.29
N ILE A 240 0.18 -15.51 -0.70
CA ILE A 240 1.16 -15.40 0.39
C ILE A 240 0.61 -14.52 1.53
N SER A 241 1.31 -14.57 2.66
CA SER A 241 0.91 -13.91 3.91
C SER A 241 2.03 -13.05 4.46
N GLY A 242 1.68 -11.90 5.03
CA GLY A 242 2.59 -10.99 5.69
C GLY A 242 2.00 -9.59 5.86
N THR A 243 2.59 -8.79 6.74
CA THR A 243 2.37 -7.33 6.74
C THR A 243 2.82 -6.71 5.42
N SER A 244 3.73 -7.36 4.70
CA SER A 244 4.06 -7.08 3.30
C SER A 244 2.87 -7.18 2.35
N MET A 245 1.87 -8.01 2.62
CA MET A 245 0.65 -8.11 1.80
C MET A 245 -0.44 -7.14 2.28
N ALA A 246 -0.39 -6.74 3.56
CA ALA A 246 -1.28 -5.71 4.11
C ALA A 246 -0.92 -4.30 3.62
N THR A 247 0.38 -3.97 3.60
CA THR A 247 0.90 -2.66 3.16
C THR A 247 0.42 -2.22 1.77
N PRO A 248 0.43 -3.05 0.72
CA PRO A 248 0.01 -2.64 -0.61
C PRO A 248 -1.49 -2.37 -0.72
N HIS A 249 -2.33 -2.93 0.16
CA HIS A 249 -3.73 -2.52 0.24
C HIS A 249 -3.85 -1.05 0.68
N ILE A 250 -3.00 -0.60 1.61
CA ILE A 250 -2.98 0.79 2.08
C ILE A 250 -2.31 1.71 1.07
N THR A 251 -1.24 1.28 0.42
CA THR A 251 -0.62 2.03 -0.69
C THR A 251 -1.64 2.26 -1.80
N GLY A 252 -2.32 1.20 -2.24
CA GLY A 252 -3.36 1.27 -3.25
C GLY A 252 -4.56 2.09 -2.79
N LEU A 253 -4.97 2.00 -1.53
CA LEU A 253 -6.03 2.85 -0.98
C LEU A 253 -5.63 4.34 -0.96
N GLY A 254 -4.37 4.64 -0.66
CA GLY A 254 -3.82 5.99 -0.76
C GLY A 254 -3.90 6.54 -2.18
N ALA A 255 -3.48 5.76 -3.17
CA ALA A 255 -3.61 6.10 -4.59
C ALA A 255 -5.07 6.29 -5.01
N TYR A 256 -5.96 5.37 -4.61
CA TYR A 256 -7.40 5.47 -4.87
C TYR A 256 -7.99 6.77 -4.32
N LEU A 257 -7.70 7.12 -3.06
CA LEU A 257 -8.22 8.33 -2.43
C LEU A 257 -7.64 9.61 -3.04
N LEU A 258 -6.37 9.60 -3.47
CA LEU A 258 -5.78 10.74 -4.20
C LEU A 258 -6.40 10.94 -5.59
N GLY A 259 -6.75 9.85 -6.29
CA GLY A 259 -7.46 9.91 -7.57
C GLY A 259 -8.90 10.43 -7.43
N LEU A 260 -9.58 10.01 -6.36
CA LEU A 260 -10.98 10.32 -6.08
C LEU A 260 -11.20 11.69 -5.41
N GLU A 261 -10.37 12.02 -4.41
CA GLU A 261 -10.53 13.22 -3.58
C GLU A 261 -9.54 14.33 -4.01
N LYS A 262 -9.58 15.47 -3.30
CA LYS A 262 -8.55 16.49 -3.45
C LYS A 262 -7.23 15.94 -2.90
N ARG A 263 -6.12 16.31 -3.54
CA ARG A 263 -4.76 15.99 -3.07
C ARG A 263 -4.57 16.40 -1.60
N ARG A 264 -3.89 15.54 -0.85
CA ARG A 264 -3.53 15.72 0.56
C ARG A 264 -2.02 15.60 0.72
N ASP A 265 -1.47 16.18 1.77
CA ASP A 265 -0.14 15.80 2.21
C ASP A 265 -0.16 14.35 2.75
N PRO A 266 1.01 13.68 2.83
CA PRO A 266 1.09 12.29 3.28
C PRO A 266 0.44 11.98 4.63
N GLN A 267 0.63 12.83 5.64
CA GLN A 267 0.12 12.55 6.99
C GLN A 267 -1.40 12.73 7.02
N ALA A 268 -1.93 13.75 6.36
CA ALA A 268 -3.35 13.93 6.19
C ALA A 268 -3.99 12.79 5.36
N LEU A 269 -3.26 12.17 4.44
CA LEU A 269 -3.73 10.98 3.72
C LEU A 269 -3.81 9.75 4.64
N CYS A 270 -2.81 9.48 5.47
CA CYS A 270 -2.88 8.39 6.45
C CYS A 270 -4.02 8.62 7.46
N ALA A 271 -4.16 9.84 7.98
CA ALA A 271 -5.27 10.23 8.85
C ALA A 271 -6.63 10.02 8.16
N ARG A 272 -6.75 10.39 6.88
CA ARG A 272 -7.97 10.15 6.10
C ARG A 272 -8.31 8.66 5.98
N ILE A 273 -7.32 7.80 5.75
CA ILE A 273 -7.49 6.34 5.72
C ILE A 273 -7.96 5.85 7.10
N GLN A 274 -7.36 6.35 8.18
CA GLN A 274 -7.78 6.04 9.54
C GLN A 274 -9.22 6.50 9.80
N ASP A 275 -9.62 7.70 9.39
CA ASP A 275 -10.99 8.20 9.58
C ASP A 275 -12.02 7.34 8.85
N LEU A 276 -11.70 6.89 7.64
CA LEU A 276 -12.58 6.02 6.87
C LEU A 276 -12.65 4.60 7.41
N SER A 277 -11.61 4.11 8.09
CA SER A 277 -11.49 2.72 8.53
C SER A 277 -12.70 2.18 9.29
N THR A 278 -12.93 0.89 9.15
CA THR A 278 -13.90 0.14 9.94
C THR A 278 -13.34 -0.06 11.34
N LYS A 279 -14.04 0.49 12.34
CA LYS A 279 -13.58 0.54 13.72
C LYS A 279 -14.04 -0.68 14.51
N LYS A 280 -13.18 -1.16 15.42
CA LYS A 280 -13.53 -2.14 16.47
C LYS A 280 -14.10 -3.47 15.94
N LYS A 281 -13.68 -3.90 14.75
CA LYS A 281 -14.10 -5.18 14.14
C LYS A 281 -13.06 -6.28 14.28
N VAL A 282 -11.79 -5.92 14.41
CA VAL A 282 -10.72 -6.91 14.48
C VAL A 282 -10.67 -7.52 15.88
N THR A 283 -10.63 -8.85 15.97
CA THR A 283 -10.46 -9.61 17.21
C THR A 283 -8.98 -9.96 17.42
N ASN A 284 -8.63 -10.40 18.64
CA ASN A 284 -7.25 -10.71 19.04
C ASN A 284 -6.28 -9.53 18.91
N ILE A 285 -6.81 -8.30 19.00
CA ILE A 285 -6.00 -7.08 19.01
C ILE A 285 -5.09 -7.07 20.23
N LYS A 286 -3.80 -6.83 19.97
CA LYS A 286 -2.78 -6.68 21.01
C LYS A 286 -2.82 -5.27 21.62
N PRO A 287 -2.27 -5.08 22.84
CA PRO A 287 -2.32 -3.80 23.55
C PRO A 287 -1.83 -2.61 22.72
N LEU A 288 -2.46 -1.46 22.91
CA LEU A 288 -2.13 -0.16 22.28
C LEU A 288 -2.28 -0.09 20.76
N THR A 289 -2.55 -1.20 20.08
CA THR A 289 -2.81 -1.22 18.63
C THR A 289 -4.18 -0.61 18.32
N LYS A 290 -4.21 0.32 17.36
CA LYS A 290 -5.46 0.88 16.84
C LYS A 290 -6.28 -0.22 16.16
N ASN A 291 -7.52 -0.45 16.62
CA ASN A 291 -8.45 -1.41 15.98
C ASN A 291 -9.17 -0.76 14.80
N TYR A 292 -8.40 -0.38 13.79
CA TYR A 292 -8.81 0.32 12.59
C TYR A 292 -8.53 -0.57 11.37
N LEU A 293 -9.57 -1.12 10.74
CA LEU A 293 -9.43 -1.96 9.55
C LEU A 293 -9.74 -1.16 8.29
N ALA A 294 -8.83 -1.17 7.32
CA ALA A 294 -8.89 -0.39 6.08
C ALA A 294 -10.28 -0.45 5.42
N PHE A 295 -10.74 0.71 4.97
CA PHE A 295 -12.02 0.86 4.26
C PHE A 295 -11.95 2.02 3.28
N ASN A 296 -12.45 1.82 2.06
CA ASN A 296 -12.32 2.77 0.97
C ASN A 296 -13.34 3.92 0.98
N GLY A 297 -14.31 3.91 1.90
CA GLY A 297 -15.28 4.99 2.06
C GLY A 297 -16.46 4.94 1.09
N ILE A 298 -16.56 3.89 0.26
CA ILE A 298 -17.73 3.71 -0.61
C ILE A 298 -18.95 3.36 0.25
N SER A 299 -20.10 3.94 -0.09
CA SER A 299 -21.36 3.68 0.60
C SER A 299 -22.11 2.69 -0.27
N SER A 300 -22.22 1.44 0.18
CA SER A 300 -23.21 0.49 -0.36
C SER A 300 -24.56 0.68 0.30
#